data_AF-A0A9E5DY91-F1
#
_entry.id   AF-A0A9E5DY91-F1
#
_cell.length_a   1.000
_cell.length_b   1.000
_cell.length_c   1.000
_cell.angle_alpha   90.00
_cell.angle_beta   90.00
_cell.angle_gamma   90.00
#
_symmetry.space_group_name_H-M   'P 1'
#
loop_
_entity.id
_entity.type
_entity.pdbx_description
1 polymer ?
#
loop_
_entity_poly.entity_id
_entity_poly.type
_entity_poly.pdbx_seq_one_letter_code
_entity_poly.pdbx_strand_id
1 'polypeptide(L)'
;VFGGFFGSMVASYGSFYLMRQPLERNGLDWIDATVLGLLLGVVAIIGDLAESLVKRQANIKDSGRMLPGIGGALDLVDSLLFTAPVLYVYMRLML
;
A
#
# COMPACT_ATOMS: atom_id res chain seq x y z
N VAL A 1 -1.78 3.42 10.89
CA VAL A 1 -0.36 3.86 10.83
C VAL A 1 0.68 2.74 10.91
N PHE A 2 1.16 2.28 12.09
CA PHE A 2 2.30 1.33 12.16
C PHE A 2 2.02 -0.03 11.53
N GLY A 3 0.80 -0.56 11.68
CA GLY A 3 0.40 -1.81 11.03
C GLY A 3 0.45 -1.75 9.50
N GLY A 4 0.14 -0.58 8.90
CA GLY A 4 0.24 -0.38 7.46
C GLY A 4 1.69 -0.39 6.96
N PHE A 5 2.60 0.23 7.72
CA PHE A 5 4.03 0.24 7.40
C PHE A 5 4.69 -1.15 7.52
N PHE A 6 4.41 -1.88 8.60
CA PHE A 6 4.94 -3.25 8.73
C PHE A 6 4.27 -4.21 7.73
N GLY A 7 2.97 -4.02 7.47
CA GLY A 7 2.24 -4.77 6.45
C GLY A 7 2.83 -4.58 5.05
N SER A 8 3.19 -3.36 4.66
CA SER A 8 3.80 -3.09 3.35
C SER A 8 5.19 -3.70 3.22
N MET A 9 6.00 -3.71 4.29
CA MET A 9 7.29 -4.40 4.28
C MET A 9 7.11 -5.91 4.09
N VAL A 10 6.24 -6.55 4.87
CA VAL A 10 5.98 -7.99 4.75
C VAL A 10 5.41 -8.34 3.37
N ALA A 11 4.48 -7.53 2.84
CA ALA A 11 3.92 -7.73 1.52
C ALA A 11 4.97 -7.57 0.40
N SER A 12 5.89 -6.60 0.53
CA SER A 12 6.98 -6.41 -0.43
C SER A 12 7.93 -7.61 -0.46
N TYR A 13 8.44 -8.03 0.69
CA TYR A 13 9.32 -9.21 0.75
C TYR A 13 8.58 -10.50 0.36
N GLY A 14 7.31 -10.66 0.76
CA GLY A 14 6.49 -11.81 0.40
C GLY A 14 6.22 -11.90 -1.10
N SER A 15 5.87 -10.79 -1.74
CA SER A 15 5.67 -10.74 -3.20
C SER A 15 6.96 -11.00 -3.96
N PHE A 16 8.10 -10.44 -3.53
CA PHE A 16 9.41 -10.71 -4.11
C PHE A 16 9.79 -12.20 -3.97
N TYR A 17 9.59 -12.79 -2.79
CA TYR A 17 9.88 -14.21 -2.57
C TYR A 17 9.03 -15.14 -3.46
N LEU A 18 7.74 -14.85 -3.61
CA LEU A 18 6.83 -15.63 -4.46
C LEU A 18 7.13 -15.47 -5.95
N MET A 19 7.53 -14.26 -6.38
CA MET A 19 7.76 -13.92 -7.78
C MET A 19 9.25 -13.79 -8.13
N ARG A 20 10.12 -14.42 -7.33
CA ARG A 20 11.59 -14.36 -7.45
C ARG A 20 12.09 -14.66 -8.85
N GLN A 21 11.65 -15.76 -9.45
CA GLN A 21 12.19 -16.20 -10.75
C GLN A 21 11.94 -15.22 -11.89
N PRO A 22 10.72 -14.66 -12.08
CA PRO A 22 10.51 -13.62 -13.09
C PRO A 22 11.12 -12.27 -12.70
N LEU A 23 11.13 -11.88 -11.42
CA LEU A 23 11.68 -10.58 -11.01
C LEU A 23 13.21 -10.51 -11.13
N GLU A 24 13.94 -11.55 -10.71
CA GLU A 24 15.40 -11.62 -10.84
C GLU A 24 15.82 -11.61 -12.32
N ARG A 25 15.00 -12.20 -13.22
CA ARG A 25 15.24 -12.16 -14.67
C ARG A 25 15.10 -10.76 -15.26
N ASN A 26 14.27 -9.92 -14.66
CA ASN A 26 14.09 -8.55 -15.09
C ASN A 26 15.01 -7.55 -14.34
N GLY A 27 15.96 -8.06 -13.53
CA GLY A 27 16.94 -7.22 -12.85
C GLY A 27 16.50 -6.61 -11.53
N LEU A 28 15.34 -6.99 -10.97
CA LEU A 28 14.98 -6.59 -9.60
C LEU A 28 15.75 -7.44 -8.58
N ASP A 29 16.38 -6.75 -7.63
CA ASP A 29 17.12 -7.37 -6.53
C ASP A 29 16.42 -7.15 -5.19
N TRP A 30 16.92 -7.77 -4.13
CA TRP A 30 16.42 -7.60 -2.76
C TRP A 30 16.40 -6.14 -2.31
N ILE A 31 17.29 -5.31 -2.86
CA ILE A 31 17.33 -3.86 -2.62
C ILE A 31 16.03 -3.20 -3.11
N ASP A 32 15.52 -3.58 -4.28
CA ASP A 32 14.26 -3.05 -4.81
C ASP A 32 13.09 -3.44 -3.93
N ALA A 33 13.08 -4.65 -3.38
CA ALA A 33 12.06 -5.09 -2.43
C ALA A 33 12.08 -4.25 -1.14
N THR A 34 13.26 -3.90 -0.62
CA THR A 34 13.39 -3.00 0.53
C THR A 34 12.92 -1.58 0.19
N VAL A 35 13.34 -1.04 -0.94
CA VAL A 35 12.97 0.32 -1.39
C VAL A 35 11.47 0.41 -1.59
N LEU A 36 10.86 -0.54 -2.32
CA LEU A 36 9.42 -0.63 -2.50
C LEU A 36 8.66 -0.75 -1.18
N GLY A 37 9.11 -1.61 -0.26
CA GLY A 37 8.46 -1.78 1.03
C GLY A 37 8.45 -0.49 1.86
N LEU A 38 9.54 0.27 1.81
CA LEU A 38 9.67 1.57 2.48
C LEU A 38 8.78 2.63 1.82
N LEU A 39 8.83 2.73 0.48
CA LEU A 39 8.06 3.71 -0.30
C LEU A 39 6.56 3.49 -0.12
N LEU A 40 6.10 2.25 -0.29
CA LEU A 40 4.69 1.88 -0.10
C LEU A 40 4.27 2.06 1.37
N GLY A 41 5.16 1.82 2.32
CA GLY A 41 4.89 2.06 3.74
C GLY A 41 4.65 3.52 4.07
N VAL A 42 5.47 4.43 3.53
CA VAL A 42 5.27 5.88 3.68
C VAL A 42 3.97 6.31 3.02
N VAL A 43 3.69 5.83 1.81
CA VAL A 43 2.47 6.16 1.06
C VAL A 43 1.22 5.62 1.78
N ALA A 44 1.28 4.44 2.38
CA ALA A 44 0.19 3.89 3.18
C ALA A 44 -0.13 4.75 4.40
N ILE A 45 0.88 5.32 5.07
CA ILE A 45 0.69 6.27 6.17
C ILE A 45 0.00 7.55 5.66
N ILE A 46 0.42 8.04 4.50
CA ILE A 46 -0.19 9.24 3.88
C ILE A 46 -1.66 8.97 3.51
N GLY A 47 -1.97 7.79 2.97
CA GLY A 47 -3.33 7.35 2.66
C GLY A 47 -4.24 7.34 3.90
N ASP A 48 -3.80 6.68 4.96
CA ASP A 48 -4.48 6.60 6.27
C ASP A 48 -4.76 8.01 6.85
N LEU A 49 -3.81 8.95 6.68
CA LEU A 49 -4.01 10.34 7.07
C LEU A 49 -5.00 11.07 6.17
N ALA A 50 -4.92 10.90 4.84
CA ALA A 50 -5.85 11.49 3.89
C ALA A 50 -7.29 11.02 4.15
N GLU A 51 -7.46 9.74 4.44
CA GLU A 51 -8.74 9.14 4.83
C GLU A 51 -9.29 9.76 6.11
N SER A 52 -8.45 9.92 7.14
CA SER A 52 -8.84 10.59 8.38
C SER A 52 -9.29 12.05 8.15
N LEU A 53 -8.69 12.76 7.19
CA LEU A 53 -9.05 14.13 6.83
C LEU A 53 -10.37 14.18 6.05
N VAL A 54 -10.58 13.26 5.11
CA VAL A 54 -11.83 13.14 4.34
C VAL A 54 -12.99 12.83 5.29
N LYS A 55 -12.81 11.89 6.24
CA LYS A 55 -13.81 11.58 7.27
C LYS A 55 -14.18 12.80 8.11
N ARG A 56 -13.20 13.64 8.48
CA ARG A 56 -13.43 14.89 9.23
C ARG A 56 -14.21 15.93 8.42
N GLN A 57 -13.89 16.11 7.15
CA GLN A 57 -14.58 17.09 6.29
C GLN A 57 -15.99 16.63 5.90
N ALA A 58 -16.20 15.33 5.73
CA ALA A 58 -17.50 14.78 5.39
C ALA A 58 -18.49 14.81 6.55
N ASN A 59 -18.03 15.07 7.80
CA ASN A 59 -18.83 14.99 9.03
C ASN A 59 -19.52 13.62 9.22
N ILE A 60 -19.04 12.60 8.50
CA ILE A 60 -19.48 11.21 8.54
C ILE A 60 -18.40 10.46 9.31
N LYS A 61 -18.72 10.10 10.56
CA LYS A 61 -17.79 9.48 11.51
C LYS A 61 -17.41 8.03 11.14
N ASP A 62 -18.22 7.37 10.32
CA ASP A 62 -18.03 6.00 9.86
C ASP A 62 -18.37 5.86 8.37
N SER A 63 -17.36 5.61 7.53
CA SER A 63 -17.50 5.24 6.11
C SER A 63 -18.05 3.82 5.91
N GLY A 64 -18.36 3.09 6.98
CA GLY A 64 -18.62 1.65 6.91
C GLY A 64 -19.70 1.18 7.87
N ARG A 65 -20.95 1.12 7.40
CA ARG A 65 -21.94 0.16 7.90
C ARG A 65 -22.34 -0.86 6.82
N MET A 66 -21.59 -0.92 5.72
CA MET A 66 -21.92 -1.79 4.58
C MET A 66 -21.37 -3.23 4.72
N LEU A 67 -20.33 -3.48 5.53
CA LEU A 67 -19.77 -4.82 5.74
C LEU A 67 -19.48 -5.04 7.23
N PRO A 68 -20.16 -5.97 7.92
CA PRO A 68 -19.89 -6.26 9.32
C PRO A 68 -18.58 -7.05 9.44
N GLY A 69 -17.51 -6.41 9.93
CA GLY A 69 -16.23 -7.05 10.28
C GLY A 69 -15.02 -6.62 9.43
N ILE A 70 -15.25 -6.00 8.27
CA ILE A 70 -14.23 -5.32 7.46
C ILE A 70 -14.56 -3.83 7.63
N GLY A 71 -13.57 -2.96 7.82
CA GLY A 71 -13.79 -1.52 8.04
C GLY A 71 -14.54 -0.81 6.92
N GLY A 72 -14.46 0.52 6.86
CA GLY A 72 -15.06 1.26 5.75
C GLY A 72 -14.49 0.80 4.41
N ALA A 73 -15.33 0.64 3.39
CA ALA A 73 -14.86 0.40 2.02
C ALA A 73 -13.90 1.52 1.56
N LEU A 74 -14.06 2.70 2.15
CA LEU A 74 -13.19 3.84 1.94
C LEU A 74 -11.75 3.60 2.45
N ASP A 75 -11.58 2.91 3.59
CA ASP A 75 -10.30 2.53 4.20
C ASP A 75 -9.55 1.44 3.41
N LEU A 76 -10.27 0.72 2.54
CA LEU A 76 -9.68 -0.25 1.62
C LEU A 76 -9.25 0.41 0.30
N VAL A 77 -10.00 1.42 -0.12
CA VAL A 77 -9.81 2.09 -1.41
C VAL A 77 -8.75 3.17 -1.32
N ASP A 78 -8.70 3.97 -0.26
CA ASP A 78 -7.74 5.06 -0.09
C ASP A 78 -6.28 4.58 -0.12
N SER A 79 -5.95 3.56 0.67
CA SER A 79 -4.60 3.01 0.77
C SER A 79 -4.18 2.40 -0.56
N LEU A 80 -5.09 1.71 -1.25
CA LEU A 80 -4.87 1.18 -2.60
C LEU A 80 -4.73 2.29 -3.65
N LEU A 81 -5.54 3.35 -3.56
CA LEU A 81 -5.54 4.48 -4.51
C LEU A 81 -4.19 5.19 -4.53
N PHE A 82 -3.54 5.31 -3.36
CA PHE A 82 -2.24 5.95 -3.24
C PHE A 82 -1.08 4.98 -3.53
N THR A 83 -1.17 3.72 -3.09
CA THR A 83 -0.08 2.75 -3.28
C THR A 83 0.02 2.19 -4.71
N ALA A 84 -1.11 1.97 -5.39
CA ALA A 84 -1.12 1.41 -6.75
C ALA A 84 -0.39 2.26 -7.81
N PRO A 85 -0.61 3.59 -7.95
CA PRO A 85 0.11 4.40 -8.93
C PRO A 85 1.61 4.49 -8.62
N VAL A 86 1.98 4.53 -7.34
CA VAL A 86 3.38 4.55 -6.91
C VAL A 86 4.09 3.26 -7.30
N LEU A 87 3.46 2.11 -7.02
CA LEU A 87 3.98 0.80 -7.44
C LEU A 87 4.13 0.71 -8.96
N TYR A 88 3.10 1.13 -9.71
CA TYR A 88 3.12 1.11 -11.17
C TYR A 88 4.27 1.94 -11.75
N VAL A 89 4.47 3.17 -11.25
CA VAL A 89 5.57 4.04 -11.69
C VAL A 89 6.93 3.43 -11.36
N TYR A 90 7.09 2.85 -10.17
CA TYR A 90 8.35 2.19 -9.79
C TYR A 90 8.66 1.00 -10.69
N MET A 91 7.69 0.11 -10.89
CA MET A 91 7.86 -1.06 -11.74
C MET A 91 8.16 -0.66 -13.19
N ARG A 92 7.50 0.37 -13.72
CA ARG A 92 7.76 0.88 -15.08
C ARG A 92 9.13 1.53 -15.25
N LEU A 93 9.73 2.03 -14.16
CA LEU A 93 11.03 2.68 -14.22
C LEU A 93 12.19 1.68 -14.06
N MET A 94 11.97 0.59 -13.31
CA MET A 94 12.96 -0.45 -13.06
C MET A 94 12.90 -1.64 -14.04
N LEU A 95 11.73 -1.96 -14.61
CA LEU A 95 11.53 -2.98 -15.65
C LEU A 95 11.59 -2.37 -17.05
#